data_AF-E2B0V6-F1
#
_entry.id   AF-E2B0V6-F1
#
_cell.length_a   1.000
_cell.length_b   1.000
_cell.length_c   1.000
_cell.angle_alpha   90.00
_cell.angle_beta   90.00
_cell.angle_gamma   90.00
#
_symmetry.space_group_name_H-M   'P 1'
#
loop_
_entity.id
_entity.type
_entity.pdbx_description
1 polymer ?
#
loop_
_entity_poly.entity_id
_entity_poly.type
_entity_poly.pdbx_seq_one_letter_code
_entity_poly.pdbx_strand_id
1 'polypeptide(L)'
;MPEYFDPYHKRPMTMGEIGCFLSHYLIWQKVLEHGYKNVMVLEDDVRFEPFFRQKVNYVLEELSALGIEWDLIYVGRKKLVKSESPVEGSKFLLHAAYSYWTLGYILSENGARKLIGAMPLGKLVPVDEYLPILSDTHPKEQWAAQFPIRDLITLSTNPLLIYPTHYTGEDGYISDTEDSKLMQNTVTPIKSENRYEL
;
A
#
# COMPACT_ATOMS: atom_id res chain seq x y z
N MET A 1 6.48 -10.94 9.26
CA MET A 1 7.44 -10.56 10.32
C MET A 1 6.90 -11.07 11.65
N PRO A 2 7.56 -12.03 12.35
CA PRO A 2 7.00 -12.68 13.55
C PRO A 2 6.67 -11.71 14.69
N GLU A 3 7.34 -10.56 14.70
CA GLU A 3 7.20 -9.50 15.71
C GLU A 3 6.30 -8.35 15.27
N TYR A 4 5.67 -8.44 14.09
CA TYR A 4 4.67 -7.43 13.70
C TYR A 4 3.48 -7.51 14.64
N PHE A 5 3.06 -6.34 15.11
CA PHE A 5 1.92 -6.18 16.00
C PHE A 5 1.19 -4.92 15.59
N ASP A 6 -0.08 -5.06 15.20
CA ASP A 6 -0.93 -3.96 14.78
C ASP A 6 -0.83 -2.80 15.80
N PRO A 7 -0.49 -1.56 15.35
CA PRO A 7 -0.26 -0.46 16.27
C PRO A 7 -1.53 0.02 16.97
N TYR A 8 -2.70 -0.22 16.38
CA TYR A 8 -4.01 0.21 16.87
C TYR A 8 -4.70 -0.92 17.66
N HIS A 9 -4.74 -2.13 17.11
CA HIS A 9 -5.48 -3.26 17.69
C HIS A 9 -4.64 -4.19 18.55
N LYS A 10 -3.31 -4.02 18.57
CA LYS A 10 -2.38 -4.83 19.38
C LYS A 10 -2.58 -6.33 19.14
N ARG A 11 -2.54 -6.72 17.86
CA ARG A 11 -2.72 -8.11 17.42
C ARG A 11 -1.78 -8.47 16.26
N PRO A 12 -1.53 -9.76 15.99
CA PRO A 12 -0.95 -10.21 14.73
C PRO A 12 -1.83 -9.84 13.53
N MET A 13 -1.30 -9.98 12.32
CA MET A 13 -2.09 -9.78 11.09
C MET A 13 -3.30 -10.72 11.04
N THR A 14 -4.40 -10.25 10.46
CA THR A 14 -5.52 -11.09 10.07
C THR A 14 -5.24 -11.79 8.74
N MET A 15 -6.02 -12.84 8.44
CA MET A 15 -6.02 -13.47 7.12
C MET A 15 -6.47 -12.52 6.01
N GLY A 16 -7.36 -11.58 6.30
CA GLY A 16 -7.84 -10.57 5.36
C GLY A 16 -6.76 -9.54 5.02
N GLU A 17 -5.99 -9.06 6.01
CA GLU A 17 -4.84 -8.19 5.78
C GLU A 17 -3.77 -8.87 4.91
N ILE A 18 -3.57 -10.17 5.12
CA ILE A 18 -2.67 -10.99 4.27
C ILE A 18 -3.24 -11.11 2.86
N GLY A 19 -4.52 -11.42 2.72
CA GLY A 19 -5.20 -11.52 1.42
C GLY A 19 -5.13 -10.22 0.63
N CYS A 20 -5.41 -9.09 1.29
CA CYS A 20 -5.26 -7.75 0.73
C CYS A 20 -3.83 -7.51 0.23
N PHE A 21 -2.83 -7.76 1.09
CA PHE A 21 -1.42 -7.61 0.68
C PHE A 21 -1.08 -8.45 -0.55
N LEU A 22 -1.47 -9.74 -0.55
CA LEU A 22 -1.17 -10.65 -1.65
C LEU A 22 -1.84 -10.21 -2.95
N SER A 23 -3.05 -9.66 -2.90
CA SER A 23 -3.72 -9.10 -4.08
C SER A 23 -2.92 -7.95 -4.69
N HIS A 24 -2.42 -7.01 -3.88
CA HIS A 24 -1.55 -5.94 -4.37
C HIS A 24 -0.21 -6.49 -4.91
N TYR A 25 0.41 -7.42 -4.19
CA TYR A 25 1.67 -8.04 -4.60
C TYR A 25 1.55 -8.71 -5.99
N LEU A 26 0.47 -9.45 -6.23
CA LEU A 26 0.20 -10.07 -7.53
C LEU A 26 0.02 -9.03 -8.65
N ILE A 27 -0.60 -7.89 -8.35
CA ILE A 27 -0.70 -6.78 -9.30
C ILE A 27 0.68 -6.23 -9.64
N TRP A 28 1.54 -5.99 -8.64
CA TRP A 28 2.91 -5.51 -8.86
C TRP A 28 3.70 -6.49 -9.74
N GLN A 29 3.53 -7.80 -9.54
CA GLN A 29 4.17 -8.81 -10.37
C GLN A 29 3.69 -8.71 -11.83
N LYS A 30 2.38 -8.57 -12.04
CA LYS A 30 1.79 -8.41 -13.38
C LYS A 30 2.30 -7.16 -14.09
N VAL A 31 2.50 -6.04 -13.37
CA VAL A 31 3.09 -4.82 -13.92
C VAL A 31 4.44 -5.11 -14.56
N LEU A 32 5.31 -5.83 -13.85
CA LEU A 32 6.64 -6.18 -14.34
C LEU A 32 6.60 -7.24 -15.44
N GLU A 33 5.76 -8.26 -15.28
CA GLU A 33 5.60 -9.36 -16.25
C GLU A 33 5.13 -8.84 -17.63
N HIS A 34 4.17 -7.90 -17.64
CA HIS A 34 3.58 -7.36 -18.86
C HIS A 34 4.29 -6.08 -19.35
N GLY A 35 5.25 -5.55 -18.59
CA GLY A 35 5.96 -4.31 -18.93
C GLY A 35 5.06 -3.07 -18.94
N TYR A 36 4.04 -3.03 -18.08
CA TYR A 36 3.17 -1.86 -17.98
C TYR A 36 3.94 -0.67 -17.41
N LYS A 37 3.92 0.45 -18.12
CA LYS A 37 4.63 1.66 -17.67
C LYS A 37 3.99 2.28 -16.45
N ASN A 38 2.66 2.39 -16.48
CA ASN A 38 1.86 2.88 -15.37
C ASN A 38 0.57 2.06 -15.29
N VAL A 39 0.10 1.77 -14.08
CA VAL A 39 -1.23 1.18 -13.83
C VAL A 39 -1.96 1.98 -12.76
N MET A 40 -3.29 1.93 -12.78
CA MET A 40 -4.13 2.41 -11.68
C MET A 40 -4.71 1.20 -10.96
N VAL A 41 -4.52 1.14 -9.65
CA VAL A 41 -5.05 0.12 -8.75
C VAL A 41 -6.13 0.77 -7.90
N LEU A 42 -7.30 0.14 -7.83
CA LEU A 42 -8.47 0.61 -7.10
C LEU A 42 -9.04 -0.55 -6.29
N GLU A 43 -9.42 -0.30 -5.06
CA GLU A 43 -10.28 -1.19 -4.27
C GLU A 43 -11.71 -1.14 -4.82
N ASP A 44 -12.51 -2.17 -4.52
CA ASP A 44 -13.85 -2.37 -5.08
C ASP A 44 -14.95 -1.54 -4.40
N ASP A 45 -14.65 -0.96 -3.23
CA ASP A 45 -15.58 -0.23 -2.37
C ASP A 45 -15.39 1.30 -2.42
N VAL A 46 -14.88 1.82 -3.55
CA VAL A 46 -14.61 3.25 -3.74
C VAL A 46 -15.68 3.98 -4.54
N ARG A 47 -15.86 5.26 -4.24
CA ARG A 47 -16.62 6.21 -5.06
C ARG A 47 -15.69 7.24 -5.71
N PHE A 48 -16.04 7.62 -6.93
CA PHE A 48 -15.26 8.57 -7.73
C PHE A 48 -15.77 10.00 -7.61
N GLU A 49 -14.84 10.95 -7.59
CA GLU A 49 -15.15 12.35 -7.77
C GLU A 49 -15.77 12.63 -9.16
N PRO A 50 -16.65 13.65 -9.29
CA PRO A 50 -17.08 14.13 -10.60
C PRO A 50 -15.89 14.46 -11.50
N PHE A 51 -16.02 14.12 -12.78
CA PHE A 51 -14.98 14.28 -13.79
C PHE A 51 -13.68 13.52 -13.48
N PHE A 52 -13.75 12.40 -12.75
CA PHE A 52 -12.59 11.58 -12.34
C PHE A 52 -11.55 11.39 -13.44
N ARG A 53 -11.94 10.89 -14.61
CA ARG A 53 -11.03 10.63 -15.74
C ARG A 53 -10.30 11.89 -16.21
N GLN A 54 -11.00 13.02 -16.26
CA GLN A 54 -10.43 14.30 -16.65
C GLN A 54 -9.43 14.80 -15.59
N LYS A 55 -9.77 14.67 -14.30
CA LYS A 55 -8.87 15.02 -13.19
C LYS A 55 -7.61 14.14 -13.19
N VAL A 56 -7.74 12.84 -13.44
CA VAL A 56 -6.59 11.92 -13.61
C VAL A 56 -5.70 12.39 -14.77
N ASN A 57 -6.27 12.73 -15.92
CA ASN A 57 -5.50 13.23 -17.05
C ASN A 57 -4.73 14.52 -16.70
N TYR A 58 -5.35 15.47 -15.98
CA TYR A 58 -4.66 16.68 -15.54
C TYR A 58 -3.47 16.39 -14.62
N VAL A 59 -3.60 15.42 -13.72
CA VAL A 59 -2.49 14.98 -12.86
C VAL A 59 -1.36 14.38 -13.72
N LEU A 60 -1.69 13.50 -14.66
CA LEU A 60 -0.70 12.86 -15.54
C LEU A 60 0.01 13.87 -16.46
N GLU A 61 -0.73 14.83 -17.01
CA GLU A 61 -0.17 15.93 -17.82
C GLU A 61 0.78 16.81 -16.99
N GLU A 62 0.40 17.14 -15.75
CA GLU A 62 1.24 17.93 -14.84
C GLU A 62 2.53 17.18 -14.47
N LEU A 63 2.44 15.89 -14.12
CA LEU A 63 3.62 15.05 -13.87
C LEU A 63 4.59 15.06 -15.05
N SER A 64 4.06 14.89 -16.27
CA SER A 64 4.88 14.92 -17.48
C SER A 64 5.50 16.29 -17.74
N ALA A 65 4.79 17.38 -17.47
CA ALA A 65 5.26 18.73 -17.70
C ALA A 65 6.34 19.15 -16.68
N LEU A 66 6.22 18.72 -15.42
CA LEU A 66 7.18 19.00 -14.37
C LEU A 66 8.42 18.10 -14.45
N GLY A 67 8.31 16.93 -15.10
CA GLY A 67 9.43 15.98 -15.23
C GLY A 67 9.89 15.43 -13.88
N ILE A 68 8.96 15.28 -12.93
CA ILE A 68 9.28 14.77 -11.59
C ILE A 68 9.34 13.25 -11.58
N GLU A 69 10.27 12.72 -10.81
CA GLU A 69 10.34 11.30 -10.51
C GLU A 69 9.23 10.92 -9.52
N TRP A 70 8.59 9.77 -9.73
CA TRP A 70 7.56 9.23 -8.85
C TRP A 70 7.44 7.71 -9.03
N ASP A 71 7.05 7.03 -7.95
CA ASP A 71 6.85 5.58 -7.97
C ASP A 71 5.39 5.21 -7.74
N LEU A 72 4.74 5.90 -6.80
CA LEU A 72 3.35 5.66 -6.43
C LEU A 72 2.65 6.99 -6.16
N ILE A 73 1.42 7.14 -6.66
CA ILE A 73 0.59 8.32 -6.42
C ILE A 73 -0.74 7.88 -5.83
N TYR A 74 -0.97 8.22 -4.56
CA TYR A 74 -2.27 7.99 -3.95
C TYR A 74 -3.33 8.87 -4.62
N VAL A 75 -4.43 8.24 -5.04
CA VAL A 75 -5.64 8.92 -5.52
C VAL A 75 -6.80 8.82 -4.53
N GLY A 76 -6.72 7.88 -3.59
CA GLY A 76 -7.58 7.78 -2.42
C GLY A 76 -6.81 7.18 -1.25
N ARG A 77 -6.85 7.84 -0.10
CA ARG A 77 -6.22 7.39 1.15
C ARG A 77 -6.72 8.13 2.38
N LYS A 78 -6.36 7.62 3.56
CA LYS A 78 -6.43 8.31 4.84
C LYS A 78 -5.06 8.84 5.25
N LYS A 79 -4.87 10.15 5.13
CA LYS A 79 -3.70 10.84 5.70
C LYS A 79 -3.73 10.76 7.22
N LEU A 80 -2.63 10.34 7.84
CA LEU A 80 -2.50 10.24 9.31
C LEU A 80 -1.67 11.37 9.93
N VAL A 81 -1.22 12.33 9.11
CA VAL A 81 -0.53 13.55 9.55
C VAL A 81 -1.39 14.79 9.34
N LYS A 82 -1.10 15.87 10.07
CA LYS A 82 -1.86 17.13 9.94
C LYS A 82 -1.63 17.81 8.59
N SER A 83 -0.38 17.88 8.16
CA SER A 83 0.05 18.61 6.97
C SER A 83 1.07 17.81 6.17
N GLU A 84 1.11 18.08 4.87
CA GLU A 84 2.06 17.53 3.91
C GLU A 84 2.59 18.66 3.03
N SER A 85 3.78 18.46 2.48
CA SER A 85 4.42 19.47 1.64
C SER A 85 3.93 19.38 0.20
N PRO A 86 3.62 20.51 -0.45
CA PRO A 86 3.33 20.53 -1.88
C PRO A 86 4.56 20.11 -2.68
N VAL A 87 4.32 19.46 -3.82
CA VAL A 87 5.37 19.25 -4.82
C VAL A 87 5.64 20.59 -5.50
N GLU A 88 6.92 20.95 -5.64
CA GLU A 88 7.32 22.22 -6.24
C GLU A 88 6.78 22.36 -7.67
N GLY A 89 6.13 23.50 -7.95
CA GLY A 89 5.51 23.79 -9.26
C GLY A 89 4.18 23.06 -9.54
N SER A 90 3.76 22.13 -8.69
CA SER A 90 2.52 21.38 -8.86
C SER A 90 1.30 22.12 -8.30
N LYS A 91 0.16 21.98 -9.00
CA LYS A 91 -1.15 22.42 -8.53
C LYS A 91 -1.92 21.31 -7.83
N PHE A 92 -1.61 20.04 -8.12
CA PHE A 92 -2.43 18.89 -7.74
C PHE A 92 -1.72 17.85 -6.88
N LEU A 93 -0.43 18.01 -6.56
CA LEU A 93 0.38 16.98 -5.91
C LEU A 93 0.99 17.45 -4.60
N LEU A 94 0.98 16.54 -3.63
CA LEU A 94 1.70 16.63 -2.37
C LEU A 94 2.68 15.46 -2.27
N HIS A 95 3.76 15.65 -1.51
CA HIS A 95 4.57 14.54 -1.01
C HIS A 95 3.74 13.78 0.04
N ALA A 96 3.44 12.51 -0.23
CA ALA A 96 2.62 11.70 0.67
C ALA A 96 3.44 11.34 1.92
N ALA A 97 2.85 11.58 3.09
CA ALA A 97 3.38 11.15 4.38
C ALA A 97 2.67 9.86 4.85
N TYR A 98 2.82 9.52 6.14
CA TYR A 98 2.18 8.35 6.74
C TYR A 98 0.68 8.31 6.47
N SER A 99 0.21 7.18 5.91
CA SER A 99 -1.09 7.02 5.29
C SER A 99 -1.62 5.62 5.48
N TYR A 100 -2.93 5.51 5.70
CA TYR A 100 -3.72 4.27 5.73
C TYR A 100 -4.79 4.27 4.62
N TRP A 101 -5.55 3.18 4.51
CA TRP A 101 -6.63 2.99 3.55
C TRP A 101 -6.13 3.13 2.13
N THR A 102 -5.41 2.14 1.62
CA THR A 102 -4.87 2.11 0.25
C THR A 102 -5.98 1.95 -0.82
N LEU A 103 -7.05 2.76 -0.72
CA LEU A 103 -8.26 2.76 -1.57
C LEU A 103 -7.92 2.78 -3.06
N GLY A 104 -6.88 3.52 -3.43
CA GLY A 104 -6.36 3.46 -4.79
C GLY A 104 -5.16 4.35 -5.04
N TYR A 105 -4.35 3.91 -6.00
CA TYR A 105 -3.11 4.56 -6.39
C TYR A 105 -2.76 4.31 -7.85
N ILE A 106 -1.96 5.22 -8.41
CA ILE A 106 -1.25 5.01 -9.67
C ILE A 106 0.14 4.48 -9.32
N LEU A 107 0.59 3.44 -10.01
CA LEU A 107 1.88 2.79 -9.80
C LEU A 107 2.69 2.80 -11.10
N SER A 108 3.93 3.26 -11.02
CA SER A 108 4.89 3.16 -12.13
C SER A 108 5.57 1.79 -12.15
N GLU A 109 6.13 1.42 -13.31
CA GLU A 109 6.95 0.21 -13.44
C GLU A 109 8.11 0.20 -12.42
N ASN A 110 8.74 1.35 -12.19
CA ASN A 110 9.84 1.49 -11.23
C ASN A 110 9.35 1.31 -9.79
N GLY A 111 8.17 1.85 -9.46
CA GLY A 111 7.52 1.61 -8.18
C GLY A 111 7.26 0.12 -7.94
N ALA A 112 6.69 -0.59 -8.92
CA ALA A 112 6.47 -2.04 -8.81
C ALA A 112 7.79 -2.80 -8.58
N ARG A 113 8.88 -2.39 -9.24
CA ARG A 113 10.22 -2.98 -9.07
C ARG A 113 10.76 -2.76 -7.66
N LYS A 114 10.64 -1.55 -7.10
CA LYS A 114 11.04 -1.25 -5.72
C LYS A 114 10.22 -2.05 -4.70
N LEU A 115 8.88 -2.08 -4.88
CA LEU A 115 7.96 -2.80 -4.01
C LEU A 115 8.25 -4.30 -3.98
N ILE A 116 8.56 -4.93 -5.11
CA ILE A 116 8.93 -6.37 -5.14
C ILE A 116 10.36 -6.59 -4.65
N GLY A 117 11.29 -5.71 -5.04
CA GLY A 117 12.71 -5.81 -4.70
C GLY A 117 13.01 -5.77 -3.20
N ALA A 118 12.12 -5.14 -2.42
CA ALA A 118 12.18 -5.17 -0.96
C ALA A 118 11.80 -6.53 -0.33
N MET A 119 11.49 -7.56 -1.13
CA MET A 119 11.21 -8.94 -0.72
C MET A 119 10.11 -9.06 0.35
N PRO A 120 8.90 -8.53 0.09
CA PRO A 120 7.87 -8.38 1.11
C PRO A 120 7.41 -9.68 1.76
N LEU A 121 7.39 -10.79 1.00
CA LEU A 121 6.85 -12.07 1.49
C LEU A 121 7.67 -12.66 2.66
N GLY A 122 8.97 -12.37 2.73
CA GLY A 122 9.80 -12.79 3.87
C GLY A 122 9.56 -11.97 5.14
N LYS A 123 8.98 -10.77 5.01
CA LYS A 123 8.82 -9.77 6.08
C LYS A 123 7.43 -9.13 6.06
N LEU A 124 6.41 -9.97 5.86
CA LEU A 124 5.03 -9.50 5.65
C LEU A 124 4.53 -8.62 6.81
N VAL A 125 3.94 -7.49 6.42
CA VAL A 125 3.17 -6.52 7.21
C VAL A 125 1.98 -6.07 6.33
N PRO A 126 0.91 -5.47 6.88
CA PRO A 126 -0.18 -4.94 6.06
C PRO A 126 0.32 -3.95 5.00
N VAL A 127 -0.38 -3.85 3.87
CA VAL A 127 0.04 -2.99 2.75
C VAL A 127 0.12 -1.52 3.18
N ASP A 128 -0.81 -1.10 4.06
CA ASP A 128 -0.87 0.22 4.68
C ASP A 128 0.35 0.54 5.56
N GLU A 129 1.08 -0.47 6.03
CA GLU A 129 2.36 -0.28 6.75
C GLU A 129 3.54 -0.37 5.79
N TYR A 130 3.45 -1.28 4.82
CA TYR A 130 4.52 -1.55 3.87
C TYR A 130 4.85 -0.34 2.98
N LEU A 131 3.83 0.32 2.42
CA LEU A 131 4.04 1.46 1.53
C LEU A 131 4.69 2.64 2.27
N PRO A 132 4.22 3.07 3.45
CA PRO A 132 4.90 4.12 4.21
C PRO A 132 6.29 3.73 4.72
N ILE A 133 6.54 2.45 5.01
CA ILE A 133 7.89 1.99 5.39
C ILE A 133 8.86 2.21 4.22
N LEU A 134 8.48 1.79 3.01
CA LEU A 134 9.34 1.93 1.84
C LEU A 134 9.46 3.36 1.32
N SER A 135 8.54 4.25 1.68
CA SER A 135 8.69 5.68 1.39
C SER A 135 9.37 6.48 2.49
N ASP A 136 9.88 5.81 3.53
CA ASP A 136 10.54 6.42 4.69
C ASP A 136 9.65 7.42 5.47
N THR A 137 8.34 7.17 5.48
CA THR A 137 7.36 8.02 6.18
C THR A 137 6.71 7.34 7.38
N HIS A 138 7.04 6.07 7.62
CA HIS A 138 6.46 5.27 8.71
C HIS A 138 7.01 5.68 10.10
N PRO A 139 6.16 5.91 11.12
CA PRO A 139 6.60 6.43 12.43
C PRO A 139 7.28 5.40 13.35
N LYS A 140 7.18 4.10 13.07
CA LYS A 140 7.84 3.04 13.86
C LYS A 140 9.17 2.62 13.24
N GLU A 141 10.27 3.10 13.82
CA GLU A 141 11.64 2.76 13.39
C GLU A 141 11.93 1.26 13.45
N GLN A 142 11.42 0.56 14.47
CA GLN A 142 11.63 -0.89 14.63
C GLN A 142 11.14 -1.73 13.42
N TRP A 143 10.06 -1.31 12.77
CA TRP A 143 9.52 -1.98 11.58
C TRP A 143 10.25 -1.52 10.33
N ALA A 144 10.49 -0.20 10.23
CA ALA A 144 11.23 0.36 9.12
C ALA A 144 12.66 -0.19 9.00
N ALA A 145 13.33 -0.49 10.13
CA ALA A 145 14.65 -1.10 10.17
C ALA A 145 14.73 -2.48 9.49
N GLN A 146 13.59 -3.16 9.28
CA GLN A 146 13.54 -4.42 8.56
C GLN A 146 13.68 -4.22 7.03
N PHE A 147 13.50 -3.01 6.53
CA PHE A 147 13.57 -2.64 5.12
C PHE A 147 14.61 -1.53 4.93
N PRO A 148 15.89 -1.87 4.67
CA PRO A 148 16.97 -0.88 4.65
C PRO A 148 16.93 0.06 3.44
N ILE A 149 16.35 -0.38 2.33
CA ILE A 149 16.15 0.44 1.12
C ILE A 149 14.73 1.00 1.17
N ARG A 150 14.61 2.33 1.35
CA ARG A 150 13.35 3.06 1.54
C ARG A 150 13.30 4.27 0.63
N ASP A 151 13.45 4.03 -0.66
CA ASP A 151 13.56 5.05 -1.71
C ASP A 151 12.30 5.13 -2.58
N LEU A 152 11.16 4.62 -2.12
CA LEU A 152 9.89 4.69 -2.84
C LEU A 152 9.35 6.12 -2.81
N ILE A 153 9.30 6.78 -3.96
CA ILE A 153 8.82 8.16 -4.09
C ILE A 153 7.29 8.14 -4.13
N THR A 154 6.66 8.41 -2.99
CA THR A 154 5.20 8.46 -2.86
C THR A 154 4.66 9.88 -2.91
N LEU A 155 3.77 10.14 -3.86
CA LEU A 155 2.99 11.37 -3.97
C LEU A 155 1.51 11.10 -3.66
N SER A 156 0.73 12.16 -3.56
CA SER A 156 -0.72 12.09 -3.40
C SER A 156 -1.37 13.20 -4.20
N THR A 157 -2.51 12.91 -4.83
CA THR A 157 -3.33 13.98 -5.39
C THR A 157 -3.93 14.82 -4.26
N ASN A 158 -4.09 16.12 -4.51
CA ASN A 158 -4.78 17.06 -3.65
C ASN A 158 -5.63 18.01 -4.52
N PRO A 159 -6.97 17.91 -4.48
CA PRO A 159 -7.76 16.99 -3.65
C PRO A 159 -7.61 15.50 -4.05
N LEU A 160 -8.05 14.60 -3.17
CA LEU A 160 -8.18 13.18 -3.50
C LEU A 160 -9.26 12.98 -4.57
N LEU A 161 -9.09 11.96 -5.41
CA LEU A 161 -9.95 11.68 -6.56
C LEU A 161 -10.97 10.57 -6.29
N ILE A 162 -10.72 9.73 -5.29
CA ILE A 162 -11.63 8.70 -4.83
C ILE A 162 -11.72 8.70 -3.29
N TYR A 163 -12.86 8.23 -2.79
CA TYR A 163 -13.20 8.13 -1.38
C TYR A 163 -13.87 6.78 -1.12
N PRO A 164 -13.90 6.28 0.13
CA PRO A 164 -14.62 5.04 0.39
C PRO A 164 -16.13 5.27 0.22
N THR A 165 -16.86 4.21 -0.10
CA THR A 165 -18.34 4.25 -0.14
C THR A 165 -18.92 4.51 1.24
N HIS A 166 -18.33 3.91 2.29
CA HIS A 166 -18.67 4.07 3.70
C HIS A 166 -17.41 4.30 4.52
N TYR A 167 -17.45 5.22 5.48
CA TYR A 167 -16.35 5.42 6.44
C TYR A 167 -16.48 4.47 7.63
N THR A 168 -15.35 4.17 8.28
CA THR A 168 -15.33 3.38 9.52
C THR A 168 -16.29 3.96 10.55
N GLY A 169 -17.25 3.15 10.99
CA GLY A 169 -18.28 3.52 11.97
C GLY A 169 -19.59 4.04 11.37
N GLU A 170 -19.70 4.16 10.04
CA GLU A 170 -20.98 4.42 9.36
C GLU A 170 -21.83 3.15 9.26
N ASP A 171 -23.16 3.32 9.27
CA ASP A 171 -24.09 2.22 9.05
C ASP A 171 -23.84 1.59 7.67
N GLY A 172 -23.61 0.28 7.64
CA GLY A 172 -23.27 -0.46 6.43
C GLY A 172 -21.77 -0.60 6.13
N TYR A 173 -20.88 -0.04 6.97
CA TYR A 173 -19.44 -0.33 6.90
C TYR A 173 -19.16 -1.80 7.21
N ILE A 174 -18.43 -2.47 6.32
CA ILE A 174 -17.97 -3.86 6.46
C ILE A 174 -16.48 -3.86 6.12
N SER A 175 -15.64 -4.50 6.94
CA SER A 175 -14.19 -4.58 6.70
C SER A 175 -13.75 -6.02 6.50
N ASP A 176 -13.52 -6.41 5.24
CA ASP A 176 -13.03 -7.75 4.90
C ASP A 176 -11.61 -8.03 5.42
N THR A 177 -10.87 -6.98 5.77
CA THR A 177 -9.52 -7.08 6.33
C THR A 177 -9.56 -7.20 7.86
N GLU A 178 -10.21 -6.28 8.55
CA GLU A 178 -10.18 -6.19 10.02
C GLU A 178 -11.09 -7.22 10.71
N ASP A 179 -12.18 -7.65 10.07
CA ASP A 179 -13.18 -8.57 10.67
C ASP A 179 -12.83 -10.06 10.48
N SER A 180 -11.66 -10.36 9.90
CA SER A 180 -11.25 -11.73 9.56
C SER A 180 -10.43 -12.42 10.67
N LYS A 181 -10.28 -13.75 10.56
CA LYS A 181 -9.58 -14.56 11.58
C LYS A 181 -8.12 -14.11 11.74
N LEU A 182 -7.65 -14.06 12.98
CA LEU A 182 -6.24 -13.83 13.31
C LEU A 182 -5.36 -14.98 12.82
N MET A 183 -4.14 -14.66 12.40
CA MET A 183 -3.08 -15.65 12.25
C MET A 183 -2.81 -16.33 13.59
N GLN A 184 -3.04 -17.64 13.66
CA GLN A 184 -2.62 -18.45 14.80
C GLN A 184 -1.12 -18.75 14.70
N ASN A 185 -0.36 -18.52 15.77
CA ASN A 185 1.06 -18.89 15.88
C ASN A 185 1.24 -20.42 16.04
N THR A 186 0.62 -21.24 15.20
CA THR A 186 0.83 -22.69 15.21
C THR A 186 1.96 -23.06 14.26
N VAL A 187 3.20 -22.88 14.73
CA VAL A 187 4.31 -23.70 14.25
C VAL A 187 4.03 -25.11 14.75
N THR A 188 3.33 -25.91 13.95
CA THR A 188 3.27 -27.34 14.20
C THR A 188 4.63 -27.90 13.77
N PRO A 189 5.43 -28.50 14.67
CA PRO A 189 6.69 -29.09 14.26
C PRO A 189 6.36 -30.19 13.26
N ILE A 190 6.92 -30.10 12.05
CA ILE A 190 6.96 -31.23 11.14
C ILE A 190 7.76 -32.30 11.87
N LYS A 191 7.09 -33.34 12.38
CA LYS A 191 7.78 -34.54 12.84
C LYS A 191 8.53 -35.09 11.64
N SER A 192 9.86 -35.03 11.69
CA SER A 192 10.71 -35.78 10.78
C SER A 192 10.41 -37.27 10.99
N GLU A 193 9.63 -37.87 10.11
CA GLU A 193 9.59 -39.32 10.01
C GLU A 193 10.95 -39.78 9.51
N ASN A 194 11.69 -40.45 10.39
CA ASN A 194 12.88 -41.21 10.04
C ASN A 194 12.51 -42.22 8.96
N ARG A 195 12.89 -41.96 7.71
CA ARG A 195 13.06 -43.02 6.71
C ARG A 195 14.48 -43.54 6.80
N TYR A 196 14.68 -44.42 7.78
CA TYR A 196 15.63 -45.51 7.66
C TYR A 196 14.92 -46.79 8.08
N GLU A 197 15.13 -47.82 7.25
CA GLU A 197 14.85 -49.25 7.42
C GLU A 197 13.75 -49.86 6.52
N LEU A 198 14.28 -50.71 5.62
CA LEU A 198 13.73 -51.75 4.75
C LEU A 198 13.12 -51.34 3.40
#